data_AF-A0AAE2YH64-F1
#
_entry.id   AF-A0AAE2YH64-F1
#
_cell.length_a   1.000
_cell.length_b   1.000
_cell.length_c   1.000
_cell.angle_alpha   90.00
_cell.angle_beta   90.00
_cell.angle_gamma   90.00
#
_symmetry.space_group_name_H-M   'P 1'
#
loop_
_entity.id
_entity.type
_entity.pdbx_description
1 polymer ?
#
loop_
_entity_poly.entity_id
_entity_poly.type
_entity_poly.pdbx_seq_one_letter_code
_entity_poly.pdbx_strand_id
1 'polypeptide(L)'
;LSLVAMMYPRGKNIKANPDTIAHASRLGAELGADVVKTPYTGDPETFRKVVEGCPVPVVIAGGPKAETDADVLRMVRGAMDAGAVGVAMGRNAFQHENPVAIVRAVVEIVLNDVDVEEAAERAGLKI
;
A
#
# COMPACT_ATOMS: atom_id res chain seq x y z
N LEU A 1 -20.68 8.68 -8.54
CA LEU A 1 -20.13 7.47 -7.88
C LEU A 1 -18.62 7.59 -7.94
N SER A 2 -17.91 7.33 -6.84
CA SER A 2 -16.44 7.40 -6.82
C SER A 2 -15.81 6.22 -7.58
N LEU A 3 -14.73 6.47 -8.30
CA LEU A 3 -13.98 5.52 -9.12
C LEU A 3 -12.58 5.28 -8.53
N VAL A 4 -12.26 4.00 -8.27
CA VAL A 4 -10.91 3.57 -7.92
C VAL A 4 -10.25 2.97 -9.16
N ALA A 5 -9.16 3.58 -9.64
CA ALA A 5 -8.38 3.03 -10.76
C ALA A 5 -7.20 2.21 -10.26
N MET A 6 -7.10 0.95 -10.72
CA MET A 6 -5.98 0.07 -10.40
C MET A 6 -4.89 0.23 -11.46
N MET A 7 -3.83 0.95 -11.12
CA MET A 7 -2.75 1.32 -12.04
C MET A 7 -1.54 0.42 -11.80
N TYR A 8 -1.35 -0.58 -12.68
CA TYR A 8 -0.19 -1.48 -12.62
C TYR A 8 0.58 -1.44 -13.95
N PRO A 9 1.78 -0.83 -14.00
CA PRO A 9 2.61 -0.90 -15.20
C PRO A 9 3.07 -2.35 -15.42
N ARG A 10 2.56 -3.00 -16.47
CA ARG A 10 2.85 -4.40 -16.82
C ARG A 10 2.92 -4.59 -18.33
N GLY A 11 3.82 -5.46 -18.78
CA GLY A 11 3.95 -5.82 -20.20
C GLY A 11 5.35 -6.36 -20.50
N LYS A 12 5.52 -6.96 -21.69
CA LYS A 12 6.78 -7.61 -22.12
C LYS A 12 8.03 -6.71 -21.95
N ASN A 13 7.86 -5.40 -22.14
CA ASN A 13 8.94 -4.41 -22.08
C ASN A 13 8.76 -3.39 -20.95
N ILE A 14 7.89 -3.67 -19.97
CA ILE A 14 7.58 -2.75 -18.87
C ILE A 14 8.01 -3.39 -17.56
N LYS A 15 8.93 -2.73 -16.85
CA LYS A 15 9.31 -3.07 -15.47
C LYS A 15 8.55 -2.16 -14.53
N ALA A 16 7.93 -2.71 -13.50
CA ALA A 16 7.34 -1.94 -12.42
C ALA A 16 8.45 -1.39 -11.52
N ASN A 17 8.89 -0.17 -11.79
CA ASN A 17 9.88 0.59 -11.03
C ASN A 17 9.24 1.93 -10.57
N PRO A 18 9.90 2.72 -9.71
CA PRO A 18 9.32 3.97 -9.20
C PRO A 18 8.80 4.91 -10.29
N ASP A 19 9.55 5.11 -11.38
CA ASP A 19 9.17 6.04 -12.44
C ASP A 19 7.93 5.58 -13.22
N THR A 20 7.88 4.30 -13.58
CA THR A 20 6.72 3.72 -14.30
C THR A 20 5.48 3.65 -13.42
N ILE A 21 5.65 3.41 -12.11
CA ILE A 21 4.57 3.42 -11.13
C ILE A 21 4.03 4.84 -10.96
N ALA A 22 4.90 5.84 -10.84
CA ALA A 22 4.51 7.25 -10.77
C ALA A 22 3.75 7.69 -12.02
N HIS A 23 4.28 7.36 -13.20
CA HIS A 23 3.64 7.68 -14.47
C HIS A 23 2.25 7.03 -14.61
N ALA A 24 2.13 5.74 -14.32
CA ALA A 24 0.85 5.05 -14.38
C ALA A 24 -0.16 5.60 -13.36
N SER A 25 0.30 5.95 -12.16
CA SER A 25 -0.55 6.54 -11.11
C SER A 25 -1.09 7.90 -11.54
N ARG A 26 -0.22 8.78 -12.06
CA ARG A 26 -0.62 10.08 -12.62
C ARG A 26 -1.60 9.92 -13.77
N LEU A 27 -1.36 9.00 -14.69
CA LEU A 27 -2.26 8.73 -15.81
C LEU A 27 -3.66 8.33 -15.32
N GLY A 28 -3.75 7.48 -14.29
CA GLY A 28 -5.04 7.09 -13.70
C GLY A 28 -5.83 8.29 -13.17
N ALA A 29 -5.14 9.21 -12.50
CA ALA A 29 -5.75 10.45 -12.00
C ALA A 29 -6.22 11.37 -13.14
N GLU A 30 -5.40 11.58 -14.17
CA GLU A 30 -5.75 12.43 -15.33
C GLU A 30 -6.91 11.87 -16.15
N LEU A 31 -7.11 10.55 -16.14
CA LEU A 31 -8.25 9.88 -16.76
C LEU A 31 -9.53 9.96 -15.92
N GLY A 32 -9.50 10.63 -14.76
CA GLY A 32 -10.67 10.92 -13.93
C GLY A 32 -10.92 9.93 -12.79
N ALA A 33 -9.91 9.20 -12.33
CA ALA A 33 -10.04 8.41 -11.11
C ALA A 33 -10.14 9.32 -9.87
N ASP A 34 -11.02 8.97 -8.92
CA ASP A 34 -11.10 9.65 -7.62
C ASP A 34 -10.04 9.13 -6.65
N VAL A 35 -9.58 7.89 -6.83
CA VAL A 35 -8.51 7.24 -6.04
C VAL A 35 -7.69 6.34 -6.95
N VAL A 36 -6.37 6.33 -6.75
CA VAL A 36 -5.45 5.44 -7.45
C VAL A 36 -4.98 4.32 -6.52
N LYS A 37 -5.13 3.07 -6.98
CA LYS A 37 -4.52 1.90 -6.37
C LYS A 37 -3.29 1.47 -7.17
N THR A 38 -2.13 1.42 -6.54
CA THR A 38 -0.84 1.16 -7.21
C THR A 38 0.05 0.26 -6.34
N PRO A 39 1.10 -0.40 -6.85
CA PRO A 39 2.00 -1.18 -6.01
C PRO A 39 2.95 -0.26 -5.24
N TYR A 40 3.29 -0.62 -4.00
CA TYR A 40 4.35 0.05 -3.26
C TYR A 40 5.71 -0.15 -3.96
N THR A 41 6.58 0.87 -3.95
CA THR A 41 7.90 0.81 -4.60
C THR A 41 8.93 0.03 -3.78
N GLY A 42 8.61 -0.29 -2.53
CA GLY A 42 9.51 -0.99 -1.60
C GLY A 42 10.27 -0.06 -0.67
N ASP A 43 10.21 1.26 -0.90
CA ASP A 43 10.93 2.27 -0.13
C ASP A 43 10.12 3.58 -0.03
N PRO A 44 10.01 4.21 1.15
CA PRO A 44 9.16 5.39 1.35
C PRO A 44 9.61 6.59 0.51
N GLU A 45 10.92 6.80 0.35
CA GLU A 45 11.46 7.95 -0.38
C GLU A 45 11.12 7.88 -1.87
N THR A 46 11.24 6.69 -2.47
CA THR A 46 10.84 6.48 -3.85
C THR A 46 9.32 6.48 -4.01
N PHE A 47 8.57 6.01 -3.02
CA PHE A 47 7.10 6.03 -3.08
C PHE A 47 6.53 7.43 -2.92
N ARG A 48 7.19 8.31 -2.16
CA ARG A 48 6.76 9.71 -1.99
C ARG A 48 6.65 10.43 -3.34
N LYS A 49 7.55 10.15 -4.28
CA LYS A 49 7.47 10.68 -5.66
C LYS A 49 6.20 10.24 -6.40
N VAL A 50 5.72 9.02 -6.14
CA VAL A 50 4.47 8.51 -6.71
C VAL A 50 3.28 9.28 -6.13
N VAL A 51 3.26 9.46 -4.81
CA VAL A 51 2.20 10.16 -4.09
C VAL A 51 2.16 11.64 -4.50
N GLU A 52 3.28 12.36 -4.45
CA GLU A 52 3.37 13.78 -4.84
C GLU A 52 3.04 14.00 -6.32
N GLY A 53 3.34 13.02 -7.18
CA GLY A 53 3.05 13.07 -8.61
C GLY A 53 1.60 12.77 -8.97
N CYS A 54 0.81 12.20 -8.04
CA CYS A 54 -0.57 11.79 -8.26
C CYS A 54 -1.54 12.77 -7.57
N PRO A 55 -2.33 13.57 -8.31
CA PRO A 55 -3.16 14.63 -7.74
C PRO A 55 -4.41 14.12 -6.98
N VAL A 56 -4.60 12.81 -6.88
CA VAL A 56 -5.70 12.16 -6.16
C VAL A 56 -5.14 11.17 -5.14
N PRO A 57 -5.90 10.82 -4.08
CA PRO A 57 -5.42 9.92 -3.04
C PRO A 57 -4.90 8.59 -3.59
N VAL A 58 -3.77 8.13 -3.04
CA VAL A 58 -3.11 6.88 -3.42
C VAL A 58 -3.25 5.85 -2.32
N VAL A 59 -3.69 4.65 -2.68
CA VAL A 59 -3.68 3.47 -1.82
C VAL A 59 -2.74 2.41 -2.39
N ILE A 60 -1.98 1.73 -1.53
CA ILE A 60 -1.11 0.64 -2.00
C ILE A 60 -1.87 -0.67 -2.15
N ALA A 61 -1.47 -1.49 -3.11
CA ALA A 61 -1.85 -2.89 -3.16
C ALA A 61 -1.05 -3.69 -2.12
N GLY A 62 -1.71 -4.63 -1.45
CA GLY A 62 -1.06 -5.47 -0.43
C GLY A 62 -0.06 -6.51 -0.96
N GLY A 63 0.28 -6.53 -2.25
CA GLY A 63 1.35 -7.40 -2.79
C GLY A 63 1.07 -8.92 -2.79
N PRO A 64 2.11 -9.75 -3.07
CA PRO A 64 2.11 -11.19 -2.81
C PRO A 64 1.97 -11.49 -1.31
N LYS A 65 1.66 -12.74 -0.97
CA LYS A 65 1.71 -13.19 0.42
C LYS A 65 3.15 -12.98 0.91
N ALA A 66 3.31 -12.23 2.00
CA ALA A 66 4.59 -12.01 2.64
C ALA A 66 4.98 -13.21 3.50
N GLU A 67 6.27 -13.34 3.80
CA GLU A 67 6.78 -14.41 4.65
C GLU A 67 6.49 -14.14 6.13
N THR A 68 6.48 -12.86 6.55
CA THR A 68 6.25 -12.46 7.94
C THR A 68 5.23 -11.35 8.07
N ASP A 69 4.58 -11.29 9.24
CA ASP A 69 3.71 -10.18 9.62
C ASP A 69 4.46 -8.85 9.66
N ALA A 70 5.71 -8.88 10.13
CA ALA A 70 6.60 -7.71 10.15
C ALA A 70 6.77 -7.10 8.75
N ASP A 71 6.91 -7.92 7.71
CA ASP A 71 7.06 -7.43 6.33
C ASP A 71 5.79 -6.76 5.81
N VAL A 72 4.61 -7.30 6.16
CA VAL A 72 3.32 -6.68 5.83
C VAL A 72 3.20 -5.32 6.51
N LEU A 73 3.46 -5.26 7.81
CA LEU A 73 3.32 -4.04 8.60
C LEU A 73 4.33 -2.97 8.18
N ARG A 74 5.60 -3.32 7.91
CA ARG A 74 6.60 -2.38 7.39
C ARG A 74 6.25 -1.84 6.01
N MET A 75 5.70 -2.68 5.12
CA MET A 75 5.22 -2.23 3.81
C MET A 75 4.09 -1.20 3.97
N VAL A 76 3.12 -1.46 4.85
CA VAL A 76 2.02 -0.52 5.11
C VAL A 76 2.54 0.76 5.74
N ARG A 77 3.35 0.67 6.80
CA ARG A 77 3.94 1.83 7.49
C ARG A 77 4.74 2.70 6.52
N GLY A 78 5.64 2.11 5.75
CA GLY A 78 6.45 2.85 4.77
C GLY A 78 5.62 3.52 3.67
N ALA A 79 4.49 2.92 3.25
CA ALA A 79 3.58 3.58 2.33
C ALA A 79 2.84 4.76 2.97
N MET A 80 2.39 4.63 4.22
CA MET A 80 1.76 5.72 4.96
C MET A 80 2.75 6.88 5.20
N ASP A 81 4.00 6.58 5.54
CA ASP A 81 5.07 7.59 5.74
C ASP A 81 5.43 8.35 4.46
N ALA A 82 5.18 7.73 3.30
CA ALA A 82 5.31 8.35 1.99
C ALA A 82 4.07 9.17 1.56
N GLY A 83 3.00 9.18 2.37
CA GLY A 83 1.76 9.94 2.12
C GLY A 83 0.65 9.15 1.43
N ALA A 84 0.74 7.82 1.35
CA ALA A 84 -0.41 7.01 0.97
C ALA A 84 -1.55 7.20 2.00
N VAL A 85 -2.80 7.07 1.55
CA VAL A 85 -3.97 7.20 2.43
C VAL A 85 -4.52 5.85 2.90
N GLY A 86 -3.83 4.76 2.58
CA GLY A 86 -4.20 3.43 3.04
C GLY A 86 -3.73 2.29 2.14
N VAL A 87 -4.30 1.10 2.39
CA VAL A 87 -3.94 -0.15 1.71
C VAL A 87 -5.19 -0.90 1.28
N ALA A 88 -5.17 -1.44 0.06
CA ALA A 88 -6.16 -2.39 -0.43
C ALA A 88 -5.54 -3.80 -0.46
N MET A 89 -5.57 -4.45 0.70
CA MET A 89 -4.94 -5.75 0.98
C MET A 89 -5.88 -6.93 0.71
N GLY A 90 -5.32 -8.02 0.18
CA GLY A 90 -6.05 -9.26 -0.08
C GLY A 90 -5.36 -10.45 0.58
N ARG A 91 -4.39 -11.07 -0.12
CA ARG A 91 -3.70 -12.30 0.30
C ARG A 91 -3.14 -12.23 1.73
N ASN A 92 -2.47 -11.13 2.07
CA ASN A 92 -1.92 -10.91 3.42
C ASN A 92 -2.99 -10.76 4.53
N ALA A 93 -4.27 -10.63 4.18
CA ALA A 93 -5.37 -10.69 5.12
C ALA A 93 -5.97 -12.11 5.18
N PHE A 94 -6.54 -12.59 4.07
CA PHE A 94 -7.36 -13.82 4.08
C PHE A 94 -6.55 -15.12 4.06
N GLN A 95 -5.24 -15.08 3.78
CA GLN A 95 -4.34 -16.24 3.85
C GLN A 95 -3.47 -16.24 5.11
N HIS A 96 -3.71 -15.31 6.02
CA HIS A 96 -3.04 -15.25 7.32
C HIS A 96 -3.68 -16.27 8.28
N GLU A 97 -2.90 -16.83 9.22
CA GLU A 97 -3.41 -17.80 10.20
C GLU A 97 -4.43 -17.17 11.16
N ASN A 98 -4.30 -15.86 11.39
CA ASN A 98 -5.24 -15.06 12.16
C ASN A 98 -5.63 -13.78 11.39
N PRO A 99 -6.60 -13.84 10.44
CA PRO A 99 -6.99 -12.70 9.62
C PRO A 99 -7.46 -11.48 10.42
N VAL A 100 -8.07 -11.71 11.59
CA VAL A 100 -8.55 -10.62 12.46
C VAL A 100 -7.38 -9.84 13.04
N ALA A 101 -6.34 -10.52 13.53
CA ALA A 101 -5.19 -9.86 14.12
C ALA A 101 -4.40 -9.03 13.09
N ILE A 102 -4.07 -9.59 11.92
CA ILE A 102 -3.31 -8.84 10.89
C ILE A 102 -4.09 -7.64 10.35
N VAL A 103 -5.41 -7.76 10.19
CA VAL A 103 -6.24 -6.62 9.77
C VAL A 103 -6.29 -5.55 10.86
N ARG A 104 -6.40 -5.93 12.15
CA ARG A 104 -6.33 -4.97 13.26
C ARG A 104 -5.01 -4.22 13.29
N ALA A 105 -3.88 -4.92 13.17
CA ALA A 105 -2.57 -4.28 13.12
C ALA A 105 -2.46 -3.28 11.96
N VAL A 106 -2.94 -3.63 10.77
CA VAL A 106 -2.98 -2.70 9.63
C VAL A 106 -3.89 -1.50 9.90
N VAL A 107 -5.03 -1.70 10.55
CA VAL A 107 -5.93 -0.61 10.95
C VAL A 107 -5.26 0.36 11.92
N GLU A 108 -4.51 -0.15 12.91
CA GLU A 108 -3.77 0.70 13.84
C GLU A 108 -2.77 1.60 13.10
N ILE A 109 -2.02 1.07 12.14
CA ILE A 109 -1.09 1.88 11.32
C ILE A 109 -1.84 2.91 10.48
N VAL A 110 -2.90 2.50 9.77
CA VAL A 110 -3.57 3.35 8.78
C VAL A 110 -4.45 4.43 9.41
N LEU A 111 -5.15 4.13 10.50
CA LEU A 111 -6.15 5.02 11.11
C LEU A 111 -5.66 5.69 12.40
N ASN A 112 -4.74 5.06 13.14
CA ASN A 112 -4.24 5.58 14.42
C ASN A 112 -2.78 6.03 14.37
N ASP A 113 -2.12 5.91 13.21
CA ASP A 113 -0.76 6.36 12.93
C ASP A 113 0.30 5.83 13.91
N VAL A 114 0.13 4.60 14.40
CA VAL A 114 1.14 3.95 15.27
C VAL A 114 2.25 3.29 14.43
N ASP A 115 3.36 2.98 15.10
CA ASP A 115 4.47 2.24 14.50
C ASP A 115 4.18 0.73 14.37
N VAL A 116 5.13 -0.01 13.78
CA VAL A 116 4.97 -1.42 13.42
C VAL A 116 4.89 -2.30 14.67
N GLU A 117 5.76 -2.03 15.64
CA GLU A 117 5.88 -2.76 16.89
C GLU A 117 4.61 -2.60 17.75
N GLU A 118 4.14 -1.36 17.92
CA GLU A 118 2.93 -1.06 18.67
C GLU A 118 1.68 -1.63 17.98
N ALA A 119 1.58 -1.54 16.65
CA ALA A 119 0.47 -2.14 15.90
C ALA A 119 0.38 -3.66 16.10
N ALA A 120 1.53 -4.34 16.07
CA ALA A 120 1.60 -5.77 16.31
C ALA A 120 1.23 -6.14 17.76
N GLU A 121 1.74 -5.39 18.74
CA GLU A 121 1.41 -5.58 20.16
C GLU A 121 -0.10 -5.45 20.40
N ARG A 122 -0.71 -4.35 19.94
CA ARG A 122 -2.16 -4.09 20.08
C ARG A 122 -3.02 -5.16 19.41
N ALA A 123 -2.51 -5.80 18.36
CA ALA A 123 -3.19 -6.87 17.64
C ALA A 123 -2.89 -8.28 18.19
N GLY A 124 -1.94 -8.42 19.12
CA GLY A 124 -1.49 -9.71 19.66
C GLY A 124 -0.66 -10.53 18.67
N LEU A 125 0.02 -9.87 17.71
CA LEU A 125 0.96 -10.50 16.78
C LEU A 125 2.37 -10.51 17.38
N LYS A 126 3.15 -11.53 17.00
CA LYS A 126 4.59 -11.61 17.33
C LYS A 126 5.37 -11.40 16.05
N ILE A 127 6.09 -10.30 15.98
CA ILE A 127 6.84 -9.86 14.80
C ILE A 127 8.34 -9.73 15.07
#